data_AF-A0A7L2KF99-F1
#
_entry.id   AF-A0A7L2KF99-F1
#
_cell.length_a   1.000
_cell.length_b   1.000
_cell.length_c   1.000
_cell.angle_alpha   90.00
_cell.angle_beta   90.00
_cell.angle_gamma   90.00
#
_symmetry.space_group_name_H-M   'P 1'
#
loop_
_entity.id
_entity.type
_entity.pdbx_description
1 polymer ?
#
loop_
_entity_poly.entity_id
_entity_poly.type
_entity_poly.pdbx_seq_one_letter_code
_entity_poly.pdbx_strand_id
1 'polypeptide(L)'
;GAGPGYRLMLRAGWAGAGLGPAGNGRRLPVPTELKRDRAGLGWGRRGRPRVTHFGPGDAAAVAGPPKTPRGDRGGAGGKRGRVQGRVQGRFRSEEEARGWEIRLREYMERWDPPESPPR
;
A
#
# COMPACT_ATOMS: atom_id res chain seq x y z
N GLY A 1 -3.40 -19.45 -16.55
CA GLY A 1 -4.77 -19.03 -16.92
C GLY A 1 -5.04 -17.64 -16.37
N ALA A 2 -5.99 -16.90 -16.92
CA ALA A 2 -6.29 -15.54 -16.47
C ALA A 2 -6.90 -15.52 -15.04
N GLY A 3 -6.55 -14.50 -14.25
CA GLY A 3 -6.94 -14.40 -12.83
C GLY A 3 -8.45 -14.21 -12.60
N PRO A 4 -8.95 -14.41 -11.36
CA PRO A 4 -10.38 -14.33 -11.05
C PRO A 4 -11.03 -13.00 -11.44
N GLY A 5 -10.38 -11.87 -11.15
CA GLY A 5 -10.88 -10.55 -11.50
C GLY A 5 -11.04 -10.34 -13.01
N TYR A 6 -10.11 -10.86 -13.82
CA TYR A 6 -10.21 -10.82 -15.27
C TYR A 6 -11.44 -11.58 -15.78
N ARG A 7 -11.68 -12.79 -15.25
CA ARG A 7 -12.84 -13.61 -15.63
C ARG A 7 -14.16 -12.93 -15.24
N LEU A 8 -14.20 -12.24 -14.10
CA LEU A 8 -15.35 -11.44 -13.69
C LEU A 8 -15.61 -10.27 -14.63
N MET A 9 -14.57 -9.54 -15.03
CA MET A 9 -14.71 -8.44 -16.01
C MET A 9 -15.28 -8.94 -17.34
N LEU A 10 -14.77 -10.05 -17.88
CA LEU A 10 -15.29 -10.63 -19.12
C LEU A 10 -16.78 -11.01 -19.00
N ARG A 11 -17.18 -11.63 -17.88
CA ARG A 11 -18.59 -11.98 -17.64
C ARG A 11 -19.51 -10.76 -17.55
N ALA A 12 -18.97 -9.62 -17.10
CA ALA A 12 -19.68 -8.34 -17.05
C ALA A 12 -19.71 -7.60 -18.40
N GLY A 13 -19.25 -8.22 -19.50
CA GLY A 13 -19.28 -7.64 -20.85
C GLY A 13 -18.08 -6.74 -21.17
N TRP A 14 -17.01 -6.76 -20.36
CA TRP A 14 -15.81 -6.01 -20.68
C TRP A 14 -15.03 -6.65 -21.84
N ALA A 15 -14.71 -5.85 -22.86
CA ALA A 15 -14.08 -6.30 -24.10
C ALA A 15 -12.58 -5.92 -24.22
N GLY A 16 -11.91 -5.57 -23.11
CA GLY A 16 -10.48 -5.21 -23.13
C GLY A 16 -10.18 -3.74 -23.44
N ALA A 17 -11.21 -2.89 -23.55
CA ALA A 17 -11.10 -1.44 -23.68
C ALA A 17 -10.91 -0.75 -22.32
N GLY A 18 -10.90 0.58 -22.30
CA GLY A 18 -11.07 1.33 -21.06
C GLY A 18 -12.39 0.99 -20.37
N LEU A 19 -12.50 1.25 -19.07
CA LEU A 19 -13.78 1.15 -18.37
C LEU A 19 -14.65 2.40 -18.67
N GLY A 20 -15.95 2.30 -18.38
CA GLY A 20 -16.93 3.37 -18.58
C GLY A 20 -17.83 3.15 -19.81
N PRO A 21 -18.94 3.90 -19.93
CA PRO A 21 -19.98 3.64 -20.93
C PRO A 21 -19.48 3.67 -22.38
N ALA A 22 -18.50 4.53 -22.67
CA ALA A 22 -17.89 4.66 -24.00
C ALA A 22 -16.51 3.99 -24.11
N GLY A 23 -16.10 3.21 -23.10
CA GLY A 23 -14.78 2.57 -23.07
C GLY A 23 -13.60 3.55 -23.02
N ASN A 24 -13.84 4.79 -22.61
CA ASN A 24 -12.88 5.91 -22.62
C ASN A 24 -11.99 5.98 -21.37
N GLY A 25 -12.20 5.10 -20.39
CA GLY A 25 -11.35 5.00 -19.22
C GLY A 25 -9.90 4.61 -19.56
N ARG A 26 -8.99 4.85 -18.61
CA ARG A 26 -7.58 4.47 -18.78
C ARG A 26 -7.45 2.94 -18.84
N ARG A 27 -6.71 2.44 -19.83
CA ARG A 27 -6.45 1.00 -20.03
C ARG A 27 -5.34 0.47 -19.12
N LEU A 28 -4.37 1.33 -18.80
CA LEU A 28 -3.20 1.00 -18.00
C LEU A 28 -3.26 1.75 -16.65
N PRO A 29 -2.72 1.17 -15.58
CA PRO A 29 -2.62 1.83 -14.28
C PRO A 29 -1.89 3.18 -14.35
N VAL A 30 -2.10 4.05 -13.36
CA VAL A 30 -1.27 5.27 -13.22
C VAL A 30 0.12 4.84 -12.73
N PRO A 31 1.21 5.17 -13.44
CA PRO A 31 2.55 4.93 -12.91
C PRO A 31 2.82 5.88 -11.74
N THR A 32 3.45 5.39 -10.69
CA THR A 32 3.73 6.14 -9.46
C THR A 32 5.23 6.07 -9.12
N GLU A 33 5.72 7.05 -8.35
CA GLU A 33 7.07 7.02 -7.78
C GLU A 33 6.99 6.63 -6.29
N LEU A 34 7.58 5.50 -5.91
CA LEU A 34 7.71 5.13 -4.50
C LEU A 34 8.87 5.90 -3.86
N LYS A 35 8.55 6.81 -2.94
CA LYS A 35 9.55 7.50 -2.12
C LYS A 35 10.05 6.60 -0.98
N ARG A 36 11.37 6.45 -0.87
CA ARG A 36 12.03 5.57 0.10
C ARG A 36 12.91 6.29 1.13
N ASP A 37 13.18 7.56 0.90
CA ASP A 37 13.97 8.41 1.79
C ASP A 37 13.09 9.30 2.69
N ARG A 38 13.72 9.99 3.64
CA ARG A 38 13.05 10.91 4.58
C ARG A 38 13.18 12.40 4.21
N ALA A 39 13.75 12.73 3.06
CA ALA A 39 13.89 14.11 2.62
C ALA A 39 12.53 14.69 2.20
N GLY A 40 12.44 16.02 2.14
CA GLY A 40 11.25 16.72 1.65
C GLY A 40 10.85 16.27 0.24
N LEU A 41 9.56 16.44 -0.09
CA LEU A 41 9.10 16.26 -1.47
C LEU A 41 9.81 17.26 -2.38
N GLY A 42 10.15 16.83 -3.60
CA GLY A 42 10.92 17.65 -4.54
C GLY A 42 12.42 17.75 -4.25
N TRP A 43 12.90 17.23 -3.11
CA TRP A 43 14.32 17.16 -2.79
C TRP A 43 14.96 15.86 -3.29
N GLY A 44 16.14 15.97 -3.88
CA GLY A 44 16.89 14.85 -4.45
C GLY A 44 16.49 14.50 -5.89
N ARG A 45 17.06 13.41 -6.42
CA ARG A 45 16.74 12.94 -7.78
C ARG A 45 15.37 12.29 -7.77
N ARG A 46 14.49 12.69 -8.70
CA ARG A 46 13.19 12.05 -8.91
C ARG A 46 13.40 10.58 -9.31
N GLY A 47 12.52 9.72 -8.82
CA GLY A 47 12.49 8.32 -9.21
C GLY A 47 12.03 8.17 -10.65
N ARG A 48 12.09 6.96 -11.20
CA ARG A 48 11.36 6.64 -12.43
C ARG A 48 9.94 6.20 -12.04
N PRO A 49 8.88 6.87 -12.52
CA PRO A 49 7.51 6.40 -12.31
C PRO A 49 7.35 4.99 -12.85
N ARG A 50 6.78 4.09 -12.05
CA ARG A 50 6.49 2.70 -12.44
C ARG A 50 5.15 2.28 -11.86
N VAL A 51 4.52 1.33 -12.52
CA VAL A 51 3.36 0.65 -11.94
C VAL A 51 3.88 -0.20 -10.77
N THR A 52 3.73 0.29 -9.54
CA THR A 52 4.11 -0.45 -8.34
C THR A 52 2.96 -1.34 -7.91
N HIS A 53 2.96 -2.59 -8.37
CA HIS A 53 2.19 -3.65 -7.72
C HIS A 53 3.15 -4.44 -6.84
N PHE A 54 2.82 -4.60 -5.57
CA PHE A 54 3.55 -5.48 -4.68
C PHE A 54 2.76 -6.76 -4.51
N GLY A 55 3.47 -7.88 -4.43
CA GLY A 55 2.81 -9.15 -4.11
C GLY A 55 2.13 -9.04 -2.73
N PRO A 56 1.05 -9.79 -2.49
CA PRO A 56 0.49 -9.90 -1.16
C PRO A 56 1.58 -10.37 -0.18
N GLY A 57 1.80 -9.63 0.90
CA GLY A 57 2.83 -9.95 1.90
C GLY A 57 4.28 -9.66 1.49
N ASP A 58 4.52 -8.97 0.37
CA ASP A 58 5.87 -8.61 -0.06
C ASP A 58 6.50 -7.56 0.89
N ALA A 59 7.26 -8.02 1.88
CA ALA A 59 7.96 -7.13 2.80
C ALA A 59 9.13 -6.38 2.15
N ALA A 60 9.70 -6.91 1.06
CA ALA A 60 10.80 -6.27 0.33
C ALA A 60 10.32 -5.03 -0.42
N ALA A 61 9.05 -4.99 -0.84
CA ALA A 61 8.40 -3.83 -1.42
C ALA A 61 8.56 -2.54 -0.59
N VAL A 62 8.40 -2.69 0.73
CA VAL A 62 8.37 -1.59 1.72
C VAL A 62 9.68 -1.48 2.51
N ALA A 63 10.67 -2.34 2.23
CA ALA A 63 11.94 -2.30 2.90
C ALA A 63 12.69 -0.98 2.60
N GLY A 64 13.20 -0.36 3.66
CA GLY A 64 14.07 0.80 3.55
C GLY A 64 15.41 0.44 2.90
N PRO A 65 16.18 1.44 2.42
CA PRO A 65 17.52 1.20 1.90
C PRO A 65 18.41 0.51 2.94
N PRO A 66 19.36 -0.33 2.51
CA PRO A 66 20.27 -1.02 3.42
C PRO A 66 21.01 0.03 4.26
N LYS A 67 21.03 -0.19 5.58
CA LYS A 67 21.86 0.62 6.48
C LYS A 67 23.30 0.29 6.11
N THR A 68 24.04 1.26 5.57
CA THR A 68 25.48 1.08 5.41
C THR A 68 26.08 0.77 6.78
N PRO A 69 27.04 -0.18 6.89
CA PRO A 69 27.85 -0.29 8.08
C PRO A 69 28.43 1.10 8.31
N ARG A 70 28.20 1.67 9.49
CA ARG A 70 28.87 2.90 9.89
C ARG A 70 30.36 2.60 9.87
N GLY A 71 31.05 2.99 8.80
CA GLY A 71 32.50 2.94 8.75
C GLY A 71 33.05 3.80 9.88
N ASP A 72 34.11 3.31 10.50
CA ASP A 72 34.90 3.95 11.56
C ASP A 72 35.17 5.43 11.27
N ARG A 73 34.26 6.30 11.70
CA ARG A 73 34.58 7.70 11.99
C ARG A 73 34.32 7.91 13.46
N GLY A 74 35.42 7.87 14.21
CA GLY A 74 35.47 8.28 15.60
C GLY A 74 34.87 9.66 15.79
N GLY A 75 34.12 9.81 16.88
CA GLY A 75 33.46 11.07 17.22
C GLY A 75 32.33 10.83 18.21
N ALA A 76 32.67 10.96 19.49
CA ALA A 76 31.81 10.80 20.66
C ALA A 76 30.47 11.57 20.58
N GLY A 77 29.40 10.94 21.06
CA GLY A 77 28.13 11.62 21.32
C GLY A 77 26.95 10.71 21.66
N GLY A 78 26.77 10.40 22.95
CA GLY A 78 25.44 10.15 23.51
C GLY A 78 25.01 8.69 23.72
N LYS A 79 24.99 8.30 24.99
CA LYS A 79 24.61 6.96 25.49
C LYS A 79 23.10 6.67 25.37
N ARG A 80 22.83 5.41 25.01
CA ARG A 80 21.84 4.49 25.62
C ARG A 80 20.40 5.00 25.78
N GLY A 81 19.57 4.59 24.82
CA GLY A 81 18.16 4.29 25.05
C GLY A 81 17.86 2.88 24.54
N ARG A 82 18.19 1.86 25.34
CA ARG A 82 17.59 0.53 25.19
C ARG A 82 16.10 0.71 25.48
N VAL A 83 15.32 0.84 24.44
CA VAL A 83 13.99 0.26 24.39
C VAL A 83 14.02 -0.68 23.20
N GLN A 84 14.51 -1.90 23.44
CA GLN A 84 13.95 -3.07 22.78
C GLN A 84 12.48 -3.15 23.25
N GLY A 85 11.66 -2.22 22.77
CA GLY A 85 10.22 -2.21 22.93
C GLY A 85 9.71 -3.21 21.92
N ARG A 86 9.76 -4.48 22.32
CA ARG A 86 8.83 -5.53 21.92
C ARG A 86 8.35 -5.36 20.47
N VAL A 87 9.16 -5.85 19.54
CA VAL A 87 8.62 -6.41 18.30
C VAL A 87 7.77 -7.61 18.71
N GLN A 88 6.54 -7.30 19.07
CA GLN A 88 5.38 -8.12 18.83
C GLN A 88 4.36 -7.12 18.34
N GLY A 89 4.58 -6.57 17.14
CA GLY A 89 3.41 -6.30 16.32
C GLY A 89 2.71 -7.64 16.28
N ARG A 90 1.62 -7.78 17.05
CA ARG A 90 0.82 -9.00 17.16
C ARG A 90 0.80 -9.58 15.77
N PHE A 91 1.31 -10.80 15.61
CA PHE A 91 1.00 -11.57 14.42
C PHE A 91 -0.51 -11.46 14.31
N ARG A 92 -0.97 -10.63 13.36
CA ARG A 92 -2.39 -10.52 13.06
C ARG A 92 -2.72 -11.94 12.69
N SER A 93 -3.48 -12.64 13.53
CA SER A 93 -3.66 -14.07 13.32
C SER A 93 -4.17 -14.23 11.90
N GLU A 94 -3.84 -15.34 11.25
CA GLU A 94 -4.29 -15.58 9.88
C GLU A 94 -5.81 -15.41 9.78
N GLU A 95 -6.53 -15.72 10.87
CA GLU A 95 -7.97 -15.49 11.07
C GLU A 95 -8.34 -14.00 11.14
N GLU A 96 -7.58 -13.18 11.87
CA GLU A 96 -7.79 -11.72 11.92
C GLU A 96 -7.58 -11.07 10.54
N ALA A 97 -6.62 -11.58 9.76
CA ALA A 97 -6.37 -11.15 8.39
C ALA A 97 -7.48 -11.60 7.43
N ARG A 98 -7.93 -12.86 7.54
CA ARG A 98 -9.02 -13.45 6.73
C ARG A 98 -10.36 -12.74 6.95
N GLY A 99 -10.64 -12.33 8.20
CA GLY A 99 -11.89 -11.67 8.56
C GLY A 99 -11.90 -10.15 8.42
N TRP A 100 -10.84 -9.52 7.87
CA TRP A 100 -10.77 -8.06 7.80
C TRP A 100 -11.76 -7.47 6.79
N GLU A 101 -11.89 -8.07 5.61
CA GLU A 101 -12.85 -7.60 4.59
C GLU A 101 -14.31 -7.79 5.04
N ILE A 102 -14.62 -8.90 5.71
CA ILE A 102 -15.96 -9.19 6.24
C ILE A 102 -16.35 -8.19 7.33
N ARG A 103 -15.45 -7.95 8.31
CA ARG A 103 -15.69 -6.97 9.38
C ARG A 103 -15.77 -5.53 8.86
N LEU A 104 -14.98 -5.19 7.83
CA LEU A 104 -15.06 -3.89 7.18
C LEU A 104 -16.41 -3.71 6.48
N ARG A 105 -16.90 -4.75 5.82
CA ARG A 105 -18.21 -4.74 5.16
C ARG A 105 -19.36 -4.61 6.15
N GLU A 106 -19.33 -5.37 7.24
CA GLU A 106 -20.29 -5.25 8.33
C GLU A 106 -20.25 -3.84 8.96
N TYR A 107 -19.05 -3.28 9.16
CA TYR A 107 -18.87 -1.92 9.65
C TYR A 107 -19.47 -0.87 8.72
N MET A 108 -19.29 -1.02 7.40
CA MET A 108 -19.86 -0.12 6.40
C MET A 108 -21.38 -0.31 6.24
N GLU A 109 -21.90 -1.54 6.41
CA GLU A 109 -23.35 -1.84 6.36
C GLU A 109 -24.08 -1.38 7.63
N ARG A 110 -23.40 -1.37 8.79
CA ARG A 110 -23.93 -0.83 10.06
C ARG A 110 -23.82 0.71 10.13
N TRP A 111 -22.98 1.33 9.32
CA TRP A 111 -22.85 2.78 9.31
C TRP A 111 -23.98 3.41 8.51
N ASP A 112 -25.01 3.87 9.22
CA ASP A 112 -26.05 4.71 8.65
C ASP A 112 -25.51 6.16 8.59
N PRO A 113 -25.30 6.76 7.40
CA PRO A 113 -24.91 8.15 7.32
C PRO A 113 -26.00 9.01 7.97
N PRO A 114 -25.67 10.01 8.81
CA PRO A 114 -26.68 10.96 9.26
C PRO A 114 -27.29 11.64 8.03
N GLU A 115 -28.63 11.63 7.94
CA GLU A 115 -29.35 12.39 6.92
C GLU A 115 -28.88 13.85 6.95
N SER A 116 -28.48 14.31 5.76
CA SER A 116 -28.09 15.66 5.34
C SER A 116 -27.85 16.72 6.42
N PRO A 117 -26.69 17.44 6.40
CA PRO A 117 -26.45 18.53 7.34
C PRO A 117 -27.54 19.62 7.19
N PRO A 118 -27.99 20.23 8.31
CA PRO A 118 -28.97 21.32 8.25
C PRO A 118 -28.43 22.48 7.41
N ARG A 119 -29.33 23.07 6.61
CA ARG A 119 -29.07 24.18 5.68
C ARG A 119 -28.62 25.45 6.40
#